data_AF-K2MZ95-F1
#
_entry.id   AF-K2MZ95-F1
#
_cell.length_a   1.000
_cell.length_b   1.000
_cell.length_c   1.000
_cell.angle_alpha   90.00
_cell.angle_beta   90.00
_cell.angle_gamma   90.00
#
_symmetry.space_group_name_H-M   'P 1'
#
loop_
_entity.id
_entity.type
_entity.pdbx_description
1 polymer ?
#
loop_
_entity_poly.entity_id
_entity_poly.type
_entity_poly.pdbx_seq_one_letter_code
_entity_poly.pdbx_strand_id
1 'polypeptide(L)'
;MLSNVPNVRGRNVVVVSTRKVKEMAQKHYNCSTLQGAELENEGGSGGRWSHWEERNFRDELMTSGSEIGYYSALTLAAFEDMRFYKANYSMAEPLRWGNNSGCGLLEKKCLINGTADYPELFCNQLTNEHTKLCTYDRLSLGHCNLKRYEQPLPPQYQYFNSPRLGGYRKLTDKCPIVEAYSNSGCTSGSRSIMLGSFVGPNSRCAKGDVLRFDGKYIGDVCVNTRCGDGNLSVQFLHDDNWYE
;
A
#
# COMPACT_ATOMS: atom_id res chain seq x y z
N MET A 1 26.16 8.70 -4.19
CA MET A 1 25.16 7.61 -4.10
C MET A 1 23.93 8.10 -3.34
N LEU A 2 24.11 8.68 -2.15
CA LEU A 2 23.02 9.27 -1.39
C LEU A 2 22.97 10.80 -1.55
N SER A 3 21.76 11.35 -1.48
CA SER A 3 21.52 12.79 -1.46
C SER A 3 20.51 13.14 -0.38
N ASN A 4 20.69 14.30 0.27
CA ASN A 4 19.70 14.87 1.16
C ASN A 4 18.76 15.76 0.35
N VAL A 5 17.46 15.52 0.45
CA VAL A 5 16.42 16.34 -0.20
C VAL A 5 15.62 17.05 0.88
N PRO A 6 15.65 18.39 0.94
CA PRO A 6 14.95 19.13 1.97
C PRO A 6 13.44 19.27 1.67
N ASN A 7 12.67 19.53 2.71
CA ASN A 7 11.25 19.91 2.64
C ASN A 7 10.31 18.91 1.96
N VAL A 8 10.67 17.62 1.93
CA VAL A 8 9.78 16.55 1.45
C VAL A 8 8.79 16.23 2.57
N ARG A 9 7.49 16.48 2.33
CA ARG A 9 6.41 16.22 3.31
C ARG A 9 6.64 16.87 4.68
N GLY A 10 7.36 17.99 4.73
CA GLY A 10 7.68 18.72 5.96
C GLY A 10 8.91 18.20 6.72
N ARG A 11 9.77 17.40 6.08
CA ARG A 11 11.04 16.92 6.66
C ARG A 11 12.17 16.85 5.61
N ASN A 12 13.40 16.67 6.07
CA ASN A 12 14.53 16.31 5.21
C ASN A 12 14.57 14.79 5.05
N VAL A 13 14.77 14.32 3.82
CA VAL A 13 14.82 12.88 3.50
C VAL A 13 16.14 12.53 2.84
N VAL A 14 16.58 11.30 3.03
CA VAL A 14 17.77 10.74 2.36
C VAL A 14 17.28 9.87 1.21
N VAL A 15 17.80 10.10 0.01
CA VAL A 15 17.46 9.32 -1.18
C VAL A 15 18.69 8.64 -1.76
N VAL A 16 18.52 7.47 -2.36
CA VAL A 16 19.48 6.90 -3.31
C VAL A 16 19.26 7.60 -4.66
N SER A 17 20.23 8.44 -5.03
CA SER A 17 20.18 9.33 -6.21
C SER A 17 21.04 8.85 -7.37
N THR A 18 21.43 7.57 -7.38
CA THR A 18 22.20 6.98 -8.47
C THR A 18 21.35 6.87 -9.74
N ARG A 19 22.02 6.79 -10.89
CA ARG A 19 21.38 6.97 -12.20
C ARG A 19 20.26 5.96 -12.45
N LYS A 20 20.49 4.66 -12.25
CA LYS A 20 19.49 3.63 -12.51
C LYS A 20 18.38 3.66 -11.47
N VAL A 21 18.70 3.85 -10.19
CA VAL A 21 17.67 3.95 -9.14
C VAL A 21 16.73 5.12 -9.40
N LYS A 22 17.29 6.30 -9.72
CA LYS A 22 16.50 7.47 -10.10
C LYS A 22 15.65 7.19 -11.33
N GLU A 23 16.22 6.64 -12.40
CA GLU A 23 15.50 6.28 -13.63
C GLU A 23 14.30 5.35 -13.36
N MET A 24 14.49 4.28 -12.57
CA MET A 24 13.44 3.31 -12.27
C MET A 24 12.38 3.88 -11.32
N ALA A 25 12.77 4.68 -10.32
CA ALA A 25 11.81 5.34 -9.44
C ALA A 25 10.94 6.37 -10.21
N GLN A 26 11.57 7.17 -11.08
CA GLN A 26 10.85 8.12 -11.94
C GLN A 26 9.85 7.41 -12.85
N LYS A 27 10.24 6.27 -13.43
CA LYS A 27 9.36 5.44 -14.26
C LYS A 27 8.21 4.83 -13.45
N HIS A 28 8.50 4.28 -12.27
CA HIS A 28 7.50 3.64 -11.40
C HIS A 28 6.41 4.61 -11.00
N TYR A 29 6.74 5.83 -10.55
CA TYR A 29 5.73 6.80 -10.13
C TYR A 29 5.23 7.69 -11.26
N ASN A 30 5.79 7.60 -12.46
CA ASN A 30 5.57 8.57 -13.55
C ASN A 30 5.83 10.03 -13.08
N CYS A 31 7.02 10.23 -12.50
CA CYS A 31 7.43 11.51 -11.92
C CYS A 31 8.85 11.87 -12.38
N SER A 32 8.98 12.67 -13.44
CA SER A 32 10.28 13.00 -14.06
C SER A 32 11.18 13.91 -13.21
N THR A 33 10.62 14.61 -12.23
CA THR A 33 11.34 15.51 -11.31
C THR A 33 11.90 14.82 -10.09
N LEU A 34 11.54 13.54 -9.85
CA LEU A 34 11.96 12.81 -8.66
C LEU A 34 13.49 12.70 -8.60
N GLN A 35 14.07 12.98 -7.43
CA GLN A 35 15.54 13.06 -7.26
C GLN A 35 16.21 11.70 -6.99
N GLY A 36 15.43 10.68 -6.61
CA GLY A 36 15.91 9.35 -6.26
C GLY A 36 14.85 8.57 -5.49
N ALA A 37 15.24 7.41 -4.95
CA ALA A 37 14.37 6.59 -4.10
C ALA A 37 14.65 6.87 -2.62
N GLU A 38 13.62 7.22 -1.87
CA GLU A 38 13.73 7.53 -0.44
C GLU A 38 14.11 6.27 0.37
N LEU A 39 15.04 6.46 1.31
CA LEU A 39 15.44 5.44 2.26
C LEU A 39 14.66 5.60 3.56
N GLU A 40 14.33 4.46 4.16
CA GLU A 40 13.65 4.34 5.45
C GLU A 40 14.35 5.20 6.52
N ASN A 41 13.56 5.98 7.26
CA ASN A 41 14.05 6.88 8.29
C ASN A 41 13.57 6.53 9.70
N GLU A 42 12.68 5.54 9.83
CA GLU A 42 12.22 4.94 11.09
C GLU A 42 12.97 3.60 11.36
N GLY A 43 12.59 2.86 12.41
CA GLY A 43 13.13 1.50 12.68
C GLY A 43 14.50 1.42 13.37
N GLY A 44 15.10 2.55 13.78
CA GLY A 44 16.38 2.57 14.52
C GLY A 44 17.58 2.19 13.66
N SER A 45 18.69 1.76 14.26
CA SER A 45 19.96 1.50 13.55
C SER A 45 19.91 0.31 12.58
N GLY A 46 18.98 -0.64 12.76
CA GLY A 46 18.83 -1.81 11.89
C GLY A 46 17.91 -1.60 10.68
N GLY A 47 17.01 -0.61 10.73
CA GLY A 47 16.05 -0.32 9.65
C GLY A 47 16.45 0.90 8.80
N ARG A 48 16.90 1.96 9.49
CA ARG A 48 17.17 3.27 8.89
C ARG A 48 18.31 3.21 7.88
N TRP A 49 18.11 3.86 6.74
CA TRP A 49 19.09 4.07 5.67
C TRP A 49 19.59 2.81 4.92
N SER A 50 19.07 1.63 5.26
CA SER A 50 19.43 0.37 4.57
C SER A 50 18.25 -0.28 3.83
N HIS A 51 17.06 0.28 3.98
CA HIS A 51 15.82 -0.18 3.36
C HIS A 51 15.16 0.96 2.59
N TRP A 52 14.31 0.62 1.62
CA TRP A 52 13.42 1.59 0.99
C TRP A 52 12.36 2.07 1.98
N GLU A 53 11.99 3.34 1.87
CA GLU A 53 10.89 3.95 2.62
C GLU A 53 9.58 3.17 2.38
N GLU A 54 9.07 2.48 3.40
CA GLU A 54 7.91 1.59 3.25
C GLU A 54 6.65 2.36 2.84
N ARG A 55 6.50 3.62 3.29
CA ARG A 55 5.42 4.50 2.82
C ARG A 55 5.35 4.56 1.28
N ASN A 56 6.51 4.65 0.64
CA ASN A 56 6.61 4.87 -0.79
C ASN A 56 6.64 3.54 -1.56
N PHE A 57 7.32 2.53 -1.02
CA PHE A 57 7.64 1.29 -1.74
C PHE A 57 7.10 0.03 -1.05
N ARG A 58 5.97 0.11 -0.35
CA ARG A 58 5.35 -1.03 0.34
C ARG A 58 5.33 -2.29 -0.53
N ASP A 59 5.71 -3.41 0.09
CA ASP A 59 5.81 -4.75 -0.50
C ASP A 59 6.98 -4.92 -1.48
N GLU A 60 7.87 -3.94 -1.60
CA GLU A 60 9.16 -4.13 -2.28
C GLU A 60 10.11 -4.94 -1.37
N LEU A 61 10.87 -5.85 -1.98
CA LEU A 61 11.79 -6.78 -1.31
C LEU A 61 12.68 -6.16 -0.23
N MET A 62 13.17 -4.95 -0.44
CA MET A 62 14.09 -4.24 0.45
C MET A 62 13.37 -3.21 1.34
N THR A 63 12.05 -3.33 1.54
CA THR A 63 11.35 -2.63 2.63
C THR A 63 11.45 -3.42 3.93
N SER A 64 11.51 -2.71 5.07
CA SER A 64 11.80 -3.35 6.37
C SER A 64 10.59 -3.96 7.09
N GLY A 65 9.36 -3.62 6.68
CA GLY A 65 8.15 -3.98 7.44
C GLY A 65 7.05 -4.71 6.65
N SER A 66 7.31 -5.12 5.41
CA SER A 66 6.37 -5.96 4.67
C SER A 66 6.69 -7.45 4.81
N GLU A 67 5.65 -8.27 4.89
CA GLU A 67 5.74 -9.72 4.79
C GLU A 67 5.84 -10.19 3.33
N ILE A 68 5.48 -9.31 2.38
CA ILE A 68 5.57 -9.52 0.94
C ILE A 68 6.78 -8.76 0.42
N GLY A 69 7.56 -9.40 -0.46
CA GLY A 69 8.77 -8.80 -1.02
C GLY A 69 8.90 -9.03 -2.52
N TYR A 70 8.35 -8.12 -3.32
CA TYR A 70 8.52 -8.12 -4.77
C TYR A 70 9.93 -7.65 -5.11
N TYR A 71 10.66 -8.47 -5.86
CA TYR A 71 11.97 -8.15 -6.41
C TYR A 71 11.80 -7.21 -7.60
N SER A 72 11.55 -5.94 -7.30
CA SER A 72 11.20 -4.95 -8.30
C SER A 72 12.39 -4.42 -9.09
N ALA A 73 12.10 -3.66 -10.14
CA ALA A 73 13.11 -2.94 -10.91
C ALA A 73 13.93 -1.96 -10.05
N LEU A 74 13.42 -1.54 -8.89
CA LEU A 74 14.10 -0.61 -7.99
C LEU A 74 15.30 -1.27 -7.30
N THR A 75 15.12 -2.43 -6.67
CA THR A 75 16.22 -3.17 -6.03
C THR A 75 17.23 -3.67 -7.06
N LEU A 76 16.76 -4.13 -8.23
CA LEU A 76 17.64 -4.48 -9.35
C LEU A 76 18.51 -3.29 -9.79
N ALA A 77 17.93 -2.09 -9.87
CA ALA A 77 18.68 -0.88 -10.21
C ALA A 77 19.71 -0.49 -9.15
N ALA A 78 19.39 -0.65 -7.87
CA ALA A 78 20.35 -0.40 -6.79
C ALA A 78 21.56 -1.33 -6.91
N PHE A 79 21.34 -2.63 -7.14
CA PHE A 79 22.42 -3.60 -7.33
C PHE A 79 23.27 -3.34 -8.58
N GLU A 80 22.66 -2.93 -9.70
CA GLU A 80 23.41 -2.56 -10.90
C GLU A 80 24.24 -1.29 -10.70
N ASP A 81 23.70 -0.27 -10.05
CA ASP A 81 24.43 0.98 -9.76
C ASP A 81 25.60 0.77 -8.78
N MET A 82 25.56 -0.27 -7.94
CA MET A 82 26.69 -0.69 -7.09
C MET A 82 27.84 -1.34 -7.89
N ARG A 83 27.60 -1.71 -9.16
CA ARG A 83 28.58 -2.30 -10.09
C ARG A 83 29.09 -3.70 -9.74
N PHE A 84 28.49 -4.37 -8.75
CA PHE A 84 28.75 -5.79 -8.47
C PHE A 84 27.96 -6.72 -9.39
N TYR A 85 26.86 -6.22 -9.95
CA TYR A 85 25.91 -7.02 -10.73
C TYR A 85 25.52 -6.27 -12.01
N LYS A 86 24.97 -7.03 -12.97
CA LYS A 86 24.25 -6.49 -14.13
C LYS A 86 22.82 -7.01 -14.04
N ALA A 87 21.83 -6.11 -13.94
CA ALA A 87 20.46 -6.52 -13.73
C ALA A 87 19.81 -7.00 -15.04
N ASN A 88 18.98 -8.04 -14.93
CA ASN A 88 18.05 -8.40 -15.98
C ASN A 88 16.65 -7.86 -15.64
N TYR A 89 16.35 -6.65 -16.11
CA TYR A 89 15.08 -5.98 -15.82
C TYR A 89 13.84 -6.68 -16.42
N SER A 90 14.00 -7.62 -17.37
CA SER A 90 12.86 -8.40 -17.88
C SER A 90 12.29 -9.37 -16.82
N MET A 91 13.06 -9.65 -15.78
CA MET A 91 12.68 -10.52 -14.65
C MET A 91 12.17 -9.73 -13.45
N ALA A 92 12.10 -8.39 -13.55
CA ALA A 92 11.64 -7.55 -12.46
C ALA A 92 10.17 -7.85 -12.14
N GLU A 93 9.86 -8.08 -10.87
CA GLU A 93 8.49 -8.25 -10.43
C GLU A 93 7.76 -6.89 -10.43
N PRO A 94 6.48 -6.86 -10.85
CA PRO A 94 5.71 -5.62 -10.89
C PRO A 94 5.32 -5.18 -9.47
N LEU A 95 5.92 -4.10 -9.00
CA LEU A 95 5.49 -3.42 -7.78
C LEU A 95 4.18 -2.67 -8.06
N ARG A 96 3.10 -3.00 -7.36
CA ARG A 96 1.79 -2.34 -7.56
C ARG A 96 1.64 -1.06 -6.74
N TRP A 97 2.25 -1.00 -5.56
CA TRP A 97 2.09 0.10 -4.64
C TRP A 97 2.64 1.41 -5.23
N GLY A 98 1.78 2.42 -5.35
CA GLY A 98 2.13 3.74 -5.90
C GLY A 98 2.51 3.76 -7.39
N ASN A 99 2.33 2.66 -8.13
CA ASN A 99 2.65 2.64 -9.56
C ASN A 99 1.81 3.68 -10.32
N ASN A 100 2.47 4.52 -11.12
CA ASN A 100 1.89 5.61 -11.91
C ASN A 100 1.07 6.64 -11.10
N SER A 101 1.39 6.82 -9.81
CA SER A 101 0.67 7.75 -8.92
C SER A 101 0.96 9.23 -9.17
N GLY A 102 1.97 9.55 -9.99
CA GLY A 102 2.54 10.89 -10.12
C GLY A 102 3.37 11.31 -8.91
N CYS A 103 3.96 12.50 -9.01
CA CYS A 103 4.85 13.07 -7.97
C CYS A 103 4.13 13.35 -6.64
N GLY A 104 2.81 13.59 -6.68
CA GLY A 104 2.02 13.97 -5.51
C GLY A 104 2.14 13.00 -4.34
N LEU A 105 2.19 11.69 -4.62
CA LEU A 105 2.35 10.64 -3.61
C LEU A 105 3.62 10.84 -2.79
N LEU A 106 4.70 11.27 -3.43
CA LEU A 106 6.03 11.40 -2.84
C LEU A 106 6.23 12.76 -2.18
N GLU A 107 5.69 13.82 -2.77
CA GLU A 107 5.92 15.21 -2.34
C GLU A 107 4.95 15.67 -1.25
N LYS A 108 3.71 15.17 -1.27
CA LYS A 108 2.65 15.56 -0.33
C LYS A 108 2.46 14.53 0.77
N LYS A 109 1.85 14.97 1.87
CA LYS A 109 1.35 14.06 2.91
C LYS A 109 0.33 13.09 2.32
N CYS A 110 0.23 11.89 2.90
CA CYS A 110 -0.73 10.88 2.44
C CYS A 110 -2.19 11.28 2.64
N LEU A 111 -2.47 12.10 3.66
CA LEU A 111 -3.77 12.76 3.82
C LEU A 111 -3.58 14.22 4.26
N ILE A 112 -4.55 15.05 3.88
CA ILE A 112 -4.65 16.46 4.29
C ILE A 112 -6.04 16.65 4.90
N ASN A 113 -6.10 17.09 6.16
CA ASN A 113 -7.35 17.30 6.91
C ASN A 113 -8.29 16.09 6.91
N GLY A 114 -7.72 14.88 6.90
CA GLY A 114 -8.45 13.60 6.89
C GLY A 114 -8.87 13.12 5.50
N THR A 115 -8.55 13.84 4.42
CA THR A 115 -8.83 13.44 3.04
C THR A 115 -7.58 12.84 2.41
N ALA A 116 -7.72 11.64 1.82
CA ALA A 116 -6.66 10.97 1.07
C ALA A 116 -6.76 11.32 -0.42
N ASP A 117 -5.67 11.82 -1.01
CA ASP A 117 -5.55 11.99 -2.47
C ASP A 117 -5.40 10.63 -3.20
N TYR A 118 -4.99 9.59 -2.45
CA TYR A 118 -4.74 8.22 -2.93
C TYR A 118 -5.55 7.20 -2.10
N PRO A 119 -6.89 7.18 -2.22
CA PRO A 119 -7.78 6.36 -1.38
C PRO A 119 -7.62 4.84 -1.57
N GLU A 120 -6.95 4.42 -2.64
CA GLU A 120 -6.57 3.03 -2.90
C GLU A 120 -5.36 2.56 -2.10
N LEU A 121 -4.49 3.49 -1.66
CA LEU A 121 -3.31 3.21 -0.85
C LEU A 121 -3.56 3.54 0.63
N PHE A 122 -4.20 4.67 0.89
CA PHE A 122 -4.42 5.19 2.24
C PHE A 122 -5.90 5.23 2.58
N CYS A 123 -6.22 4.87 3.82
CA CYS A 123 -7.59 4.83 4.32
C CYS A 123 -7.82 5.86 5.42
N ASN A 124 -9.05 6.30 5.61
CA ASN A 124 -9.40 7.29 6.64
C ASN A 124 -10.64 6.90 7.47
N GLN A 125 -11.20 5.71 7.21
CA GLN A 125 -12.45 5.27 7.79
C GLN A 125 -12.25 4.24 8.89
N LEU A 126 -13.01 4.37 9.97
CA LEU A 126 -13.04 3.36 11.03
C LEU A 126 -13.86 2.16 10.57
N THR A 127 -13.33 0.97 10.86
CA THR A 127 -14.00 -0.32 10.59
C THR A 127 -14.54 -0.91 11.88
N ASN A 128 -15.57 -1.74 11.77
CA ASN A 128 -16.07 -2.57 12.86
C ASN A 128 -16.04 -4.05 12.45
N GLU A 129 -16.64 -4.93 13.26
CA GLU A 129 -16.65 -6.37 13.00
C GLU A 129 -17.25 -6.74 11.63
N HIS A 130 -18.22 -5.96 11.14
CA HIS A 130 -18.96 -6.19 9.91
C HIS A 130 -18.47 -5.34 8.71
N THR A 131 -17.88 -4.17 8.96
CA THR A 131 -17.38 -3.28 7.91
C THR A 131 -15.90 -3.48 7.66
N LYS A 132 -15.56 -4.39 6.74
CA LYS A 132 -14.17 -4.67 6.36
C LYS A 132 -13.78 -3.91 5.09
N LEU A 133 -12.48 -3.73 4.86
CA LEU A 133 -11.94 -3.02 3.70
C LEU A 133 -11.00 -3.92 2.91
N CYS A 134 -10.95 -3.78 1.59
CA CYS A 134 -9.93 -4.41 0.78
C CYS A 134 -8.55 -3.89 1.11
N THR A 135 -7.61 -4.80 1.30
CA THR A 135 -6.20 -4.50 1.15
C THR A 135 -5.91 -4.02 -0.28
N TYR A 136 -4.86 -3.22 -0.46
CA TYR A 136 -4.54 -2.59 -1.73
C TYR A 136 -4.29 -3.63 -2.86
N ASP A 137 -3.75 -4.80 -2.50
CA ASP A 137 -3.47 -5.93 -3.38
C ASP A 137 -4.71 -6.76 -3.76
N ARG A 138 -5.88 -6.44 -3.17
CA ARG A 138 -7.16 -7.13 -3.35
C ARG A 138 -7.14 -8.61 -2.93
N LEU A 139 -6.19 -9.03 -2.09
CA LEU A 139 -6.07 -10.43 -1.67
C LEU A 139 -6.84 -10.72 -0.38
N SER A 140 -7.11 -9.71 0.44
CA SER A 140 -7.70 -9.89 1.77
C SER A 140 -8.67 -8.78 2.13
N LEU A 141 -9.57 -9.09 3.05
CA LEU A 141 -10.31 -8.09 3.81
C LEU A 141 -9.51 -7.67 5.04
N GLY A 142 -9.70 -6.45 5.49
CA GLY A 142 -8.88 -5.84 6.53
C GLY A 142 -9.57 -4.69 7.21
N HIS A 143 -8.78 -3.90 7.93
CA HIS A 143 -9.21 -2.70 8.62
C HIS A 143 -8.26 -1.55 8.36
N CYS A 144 -8.78 -0.33 8.45
CA CYS A 144 -7.92 0.84 8.45
C CYS A 144 -7.18 0.92 9.78
N ASN A 145 -5.86 0.75 9.78
CA ASN A 145 -5.08 0.68 11.02
C ASN A 145 -4.82 2.08 11.61
N LEU A 146 -5.89 2.71 12.08
CA LEU A 146 -5.90 4.01 12.74
C LEU A 146 -5.60 3.86 14.23
N LYS A 147 -4.82 4.80 14.77
CA LYS A 147 -4.49 4.88 16.18
C LYS A 147 -4.71 6.29 16.70
N ARG A 148 -5.39 6.39 17.84
CA ARG A 148 -5.40 7.60 18.66
C ARG A 148 -4.23 7.56 19.64
N TYR A 149 -3.39 8.58 19.59
CA TYR A 149 -2.22 8.74 20.45
C TYR A 149 -2.55 9.58 21.69
N GLU A 150 -1.85 9.35 22.80
CA GLU A 150 -2.01 10.15 24.01
C GLU A 150 -1.53 11.58 23.81
N GLN A 151 -0.38 11.72 23.15
CA GLN A 151 0.26 12.99 22.81
C GLN A 151 0.05 13.34 21.32
N PRO A 152 0.07 14.64 20.95
CA PRO A 152 0.09 15.06 19.56
C PRO A 152 1.23 14.42 18.77
N LEU A 153 0.94 13.99 17.55
CA LEU A 153 1.95 13.54 16.60
C LEU A 153 2.82 14.73 16.15
N PRO A 154 4.08 14.51 15.75
CA PRO A 154 4.89 15.54 15.11
C PRO A 154 4.18 16.16 13.88
N PRO A 155 4.37 17.46 13.58
CA PRO A 155 3.63 18.15 12.51
C PRO A 155 3.67 17.45 11.15
N GLN A 156 4.77 16.82 10.78
CA GLN A 156 4.93 16.06 9.53
C GLN A 156 4.01 14.82 9.45
N TYR A 157 3.59 14.27 10.60
CA TYR A 157 2.73 13.09 10.71
C TYR A 157 1.29 13.42 11.12
N GLN A 158 0.94 14.71 11.21
CA GLN A 158 -0.44 15.14 11.44
C GLN A 158 -1.19 15.18 10.10
N TYR A 159 -2.15 14.26 9.95
CA TYR A 159 -2.91 14.00 8.73
C TYR A 159 -4.41 14.34 8.85
N PHE A 160 -4.91 14.43 10.08
CA PHE A 160 -6.31 14.65 10.41
C PHE A 160 -6.48 15.96 11.17
N ASN A 161 -7.73 16.44 11.28
CA ASN A 161 -8.06 17.62 12.09
C ASN A 161 -7.65 17.44 13.56
N SER A 162 -7.68 16.21 14.08
CA SER A 162 -7.12 15.89 15.39
C SER A 162 -5.63 15.60 15.27
N PRO A 163 -4.74 16.34 15.97
CA PRO A 163 -3.30 16.13 15.89
C PRO A 163 -2.85 14.82 16.58
N ARG A 164 -3.77 14.11 17.24
CA ARG A 164 -3.55 12.84 17.93
C ARG A 164 -4.03 11.63 17.14
N LEU A 165 -4.55 11.82 15.93
CA LEU A 165 -5.04 10.73 15.08
C LEU A 165 -4.08 10.53 13.91
N GLY A 166 -3.70 9.28 13.65
CA GLY A 166 -2.88 8.88 12.52
C GLY A 166 -2.89 7.36 12.35
N GLY A 167 -2.08 6.85 11.42
CA GLY A 167 -1.85 5.43 11.25
C GLY A 167 -1.03 4.84 12.41
N TYR A 168 -1.21 3.55 12.65
CA TYR A 168 -0.47 2.81 13.67
C TYR A 168 1.00 2.59 13.26
N ARG A 169 1.26 2.10 12.03
CA ARG A 169 2.61 1.73 11.57
C ARG A 169 3.53 2.95 11.52
N LYS A 170 4.76 2.78 12.01
CA LYS A 170 5.79 3.83 11.99
C LYS A 170 6.40 3.97 10.61
N LEU A 171 6.76 2.85 9.98
CA LEU A 171 7.45 2.75 8.68
C LEU A 171 6.64 3.32 7.51
N THR A 172 5.33 3.50 7.67
CA THR A 172 4.50 4.18 6.66
C THR A 172 4.38 5.68 6.93
N ASP A 173 5.32 6.29 7.67
CA ASP A 173 5.23 7.66 8.18
C ASP A 173 3.93 7.94 8.95
N LYS A 174 3.36 6.96 9.65
CA LYS A 174 2.03 7.10 10.27
C LYS A 174 0.89 7.32 9.27
N CYS A 175 1.09 7.04 7.99
CA CYS A 175 0.00 7.00 7.03
C CYS A 175 -0.89 5.80 7.33
N PRO A 176 -2.20 6.00 7.54
CA PRO A 176 -3.14 4.91 7.74
C PRO A 176 -3.33 4.12 6.43
N ILE A 177 -3.17 2.81 6.54
CA ILE A 177 -3.33 1.85 5.44
C ILE A 177 -4.30 0.76 5.87
N VAL A 178 -4.86 0.04 4.89
CA VAL A 178 -5.67 -1.15 5.19
C VAL A 178 -4.74 -2.32 5.48
N GLU A 179 -4.82 -2.86 6.69
CA GLU A 179 -4.11 -4.08 7.08
C GLU A 179 -5.07 -5.27 7.11
N ALA A 180 -4.63 -6.38 6.50
CA ALA A 180 -5.38 -7.63 6.49
C ALA A 180 -5.62 -8.15 7.91
N TYR A 181 -6.77 -8.78 8.15
CA TYR A 181 -6.86 -9.71 9.28
C TYR A 181 -6.21 -11.04 8.90
N SER A 182 -5.69 -11.76 9.89
CA SER A 182 -4.96 -13.02 9.67
C SER A 182 -5.81 -14.12 9.02
N ASN A 183 -7.13 -14.10 9.22
CA ASN A 183 -8.07 -15.13 8.76
C ASN A 183 -9.10 -14.59 7.74
N SER A 184 -8.78 -13.53 7.03
CA SER A 184 -9.69 -12.86 6.07
C SER A 184 -9.17 -12.79 4.64
N GLY A 185 -8.24 -13.68 4.27
CA GLY A 185 -7.80 -13.83 2.88
C GLY A 185 -8.94 -14.30 1.98
N CYS A 186 -9.10 -13.70 0.81
CA CYS A 186 -10.17 -14.08 -0.12
C CYS A 186 -10.02 -15.51 -0.64
N THR A 187 -8.81 -16.05 -0.68
CA THR A 187 -8.55 -17.39 -1.21
C THR A 187 -8.71 -18.52 -0.20
N SER A 188 -8.52 -18.24 1.09
CA SER A 188 -8.43 -19.26 2.15
C SER A 188 -8.93 -18.81 3.53
N GLY A 189 -9.56 -17.64 3.62
CA GLY A 189 -10.04 -17.07 4.87
C GLY A 189 -11.26 -17.80 5.46
N SER A 190 -11.62 -17.43 6.68
CA SER A 190 -12.73 -18.05 7.41
C SER A 190 -14.07 -17.43 6.99
N ARG A 191 -14.90 -18.23 6.29
CA ARG A 191 -16.23 -17.83 5.83
C ARG A 191 -17.15 -17.30 6.94
N SER A 192 -16.99 -17.79 8.18
CA SER A 192 -17.80 -17.37 9.33
C SER A 192 -17.63 -15.90 9.74
N ILE A 193 -16.50 -15.27 9.38
CA ILE A 193 -16.21 -13.87 9.71
C ILE A 193 -16.20 -12.95 8.49
N MET A 194 -16.27 -13.50 7.29
CA MET A 194 -16.26 -12.78 6.01
C MET A 194 -17.67 -12.74 5.43
N LEU A 195 -18.58 -12.06 6.13
CA LEU A 195 -20.00 -11.96 5.75
C LEU A 195 -20.15 -11.44 4.31
N GLY A 196 -21.05 -12.07 3.54
CA GLY A 196 -21.29 -11.73 2.13
C GLY A 196 -20.13 -12.03 1.17
N SER A 197 -19.05 -12.67 1.63
CA SER A 197 -17.87 -12.92 0.80
C SER A 197 -17.82 -14.33 0.23
N PHE A 198 -17.52 -14.43 -1.06
CA PHE A 198 -17.14 -15.67 -1.72
C PHE A 198 -15.67 -15.97 -1.44
N VAL A 199 -15.39 -17.04 -0.69
CA VAL A 199 -14.02 -17.51 -0.40
C VAL A 199 -13.67 -18.71 -1.28
N GLY A 200 -12.67 -18.54 -2.14
CA GLY A 200 -12.21 -19.56 -3.09
C GLY A 200 -10.92 -19.16 -3.81
N PRO A 201 -10.24 -20.09 -4.51
CA PRO A 201 -8.88 -19.88 -5.02
C PRO A 201 -8.73 -18.68 -5.97
N ASN A 202 -9.79 -18.36 -6.71
CA ASN A 202 -9.80 -17.23 -7.64
C ASN A 202 -10.43 -15.96 -7.04
N SER A 203 -10.82 -15.98 -5.75
CA SER A 203 -11.50 -14.83 -5.16
C SER A 203 -10.57 -13.64 -4.96
N ARG A 204 -11.09 -12.44 -5.19
CA ARG A 204 -10.43 -11.16 -4.92
C ARG A 204 -11.38 -10.21 -4.22
N CYS A 205 -10.81 -9.25 -3.51
CA CYS A 205 -11.58 -8.26 -2.78
C CYS A 205 -12.11 -7.16 -3.71
N ALA A 206 -13.42 -6.96 -3.72
CA ALA A 206 -14.13 -5.92 -4.45
C ALA A 206 -14.61 -4.81 -3.50
N LYS A 207 -14.61 -3.57 -3.99
CA LYS A 207 -15.15 -2.44 -3.22
C LYS A 207 -16.67 -2.56 -3.13
N GLY A 208 -17.20 -2.43 -1.92
CA GLY A 208 -18.64 -2.37 -1.69
C GLY A 208 -19.15 -0.93 -1.74
N ASP A 209 -20.35 -0.75 -2.27
CA ASP A 209 -21.11 0.50 -2.16
C ASP A 209 -22.45 0.20 -1.49
N VAL A 210 -22.61 0.66 -0.25
CA VAL A 210 -23.82 0.47 0.58
C VAL A 210 -24.31 -1.00 0.61
N LEU A 211 -23.37 -1.95 0.63
CA LEU A 211 -23.69 -3.38 0.61
C LEU A 211 -24.39 -3.81 1.90
N ARG A 212 -25.34 -4.74 1.74
CA ARG A 212 -26.05 -5.37 2.86
C ARG A 212 -26.05 -6.88 2.74
N PHE A 213 -25.88 -7.56 3.87
CA PHE A 213 -25.99 -9.01 3.98
C PHE A 213 -26.78 -9.34 5.26
N ASP A 214 -27.84 -10.14 5.14
CA ASP A 214 -28.80 -10.44 6.21
C ASP A 214 -29.28 -9.19 6.99
N GLY A 215 -29.62 -8.14 6.24
CA GLY A 215 -30.13 -6.88 6.80
C GLY A 215 -29.07 -5.99 7.48
N LYS A 216 -27.81 -6.41 7.55
CA LYS A 216 -26.70 -5.62 8.11
C LYS A 216 -25.90 -4.95 7.02
N TYR A 217 -25.47 -3.70 7.26
CA TYR A 217 -24.47 -3.07 6.42
C TYR A 217 -23.13 -3.78 6.57
N ILE A 218 -22.51 -4.06 5.42
CA ILE A 218 -21.16 -4.63 5.34
C ILE A 218 -20.28 -3.70 4.52
N GLY A 219 -18.97 -3.89 4.64
CA GLY A 219 -17.99 -3.13 3.87
C GLY A 219 -17.69 -3.77 2.52
N ASP A 220 -16.43 -3.82 2.18
CA ASP A 220 -15.90 -4.56 1.05
C ASP A 220 -16.09 -6.07 1.24
N VAL A 221 -16.13 -6.82 0.14
CA VAL A 221 -16.35 -8.28 0.14
C VAL A 221 -15.40 -8.97 -0.82
N CYS A 222 -15.15 -10.26 -0.60
CA CYS A 222 -14.52 -11.09 -1.63
C CYS A 222 -15.55 -11.60 -2.62
N VAL A 223 -15.23 -11.56 -3.90
CA VAL A 223 -16.02 -12.13 -5.00
C VAL A 223 -15.16 -13.14 -5.73
N ASN A 224 -15.78 -14.19 -6.29
CA ASN A 224 -15.08 -15.10 -7.18
C ASN A 224 -14.77 -14.36 -8.48
N THR A 225 -13.58 -14.57 -9.05
CA THR A 225 -13.18 -13.89 -10.28
C THR A 225 -12.76 -14.88 -11.36
N ARG A 226 -12.98 -14.48 -12.61
CA ARG A 226 -12.50 -15.20 -13.79
C ARG A 226 -12.06 -14.17 -14.82
N CYS A 227 -10.81 -14.28 -15.27
CA CYS A 227 -10.30 -13.45 -16.36
C CYS A 227 -10.25 -14.27 -17.65
N GLY A 228 -10.77 -13.73 -18.74
CA GLY A 228 -10.76 -14.36 -20.07
C GLY A 228 -11.03 -13.33 -21.16
N ASP A 229 -10.36 -13.45 -22.30
CA ASP A 229 -10.56 -12.59 -23.48
C ASP A 229 -10.46 -11.08 -23.21
N GLY A 230 -9.63 -10.68 -22.24
CA GLY A 230 -9.46 -9.28 -21.84
C GLY A 230 -10.53 -8.75 -20.88
N ASN A 231 -11.55 -9.57 -20.56
CA ASN A 231 -12.63 -9.22 -19.64
C ASN A 231 -12.41 -9.86 -18.26
N LEU A 232 -12.91 -9.18 -17.23
CA LEU A 232 -13.02 -9.68 -15.86
C LEU A 232 -14.48 -10.02 -15.62
N SER A 233 -14.78 -11.27 -15.30
CA SER A 233 -16.09 -11.65 -14.75
C SER A 233 -16.00 -11.85 -13.25
N VAL A 234 -17.05 -11.45 -12.53
CA VAL A 234 -17.21 -11.65 -11.09
C VAL A 234 -18.45 -12.48 -10.79
N GLN A 235 -18.38 -13.27 -9.72
CA GLN A 235 -19.51 -14.03 -9.19
C GLN A 235 -19.62 -13.78 -7.68
N PHE A 236 -20.82 -13.42 -7.25
CA PHE A 236 -21.13 -13.11 -5.85
C PHE A 236 -21.47 -14.37 -5.06
N LEU A 237 -21.40 -14.28 -3.73
CA LEU A 237 -21.79 -15.37 -2.84
C LEU A 237 -23.27 -15.71 -3.03
N HIS A 238 -23.59 -17.00 -3.17
CA HIS A 238 -24.94 -17.54 -3.43
C HIS A 238 -25.55 -17.18 -4.80
N ASP A 239 -24.74 -16.69 -5.74
CA ASP A 239 -25.17 -16.45 -7.11
C ASP A 239 -24.51 -17.46 -8.06
N ASP A 240 -25.29 -18.06 -8.95
CA ASP A 240 -24.81 -18.97 -9.99
C ASP A 240 -24.37 -18.20 -11.26
N ASN A 241 -24.74 -16.92 -11.38
CA ASN A 241 -24.43 -16.09 -12.54
C ASN A 241 -23.07 -15.41 -12.44
N TRP A 242 -22.50 -15.13 -13.61
CA TRP A 242 -21.29 -14.31 -13.78
C TRP A 242 -21.66 -12.95 -14.35
N TYR A 243 -21.00 -11.90 -13.86
CA TYR A 243 -21.20 -10.52 -14.28
C TYR A 243 -19.87 -9.98 -14.82
N GLU A 244 -19.90 -9.32 -15.98
CA GLU A 244 -18.73 -8.66 -16.60
C GLU A 244 -18.64 -7.18 -16.21
#